data_AF-A0A926DPV5-F1
#
_entry.id   AF-A0A926DPV5-F1
#
_cell.length_a   1.000
_cell.length_b   1.000
_cell.length_c   1.000
_cell.angle_alpha   90.00
_cell.angle_beta   90.00
_cell.angle_gamma   90.00
#
_symmetry.space_group_name_H-M   'P 1'
#
loop_
_entity.id
_entity.type
_entity.pdbx_description
1 polymer ?
#
loop_
_entity_poly.entity_id
_entity_poly.type
_entity_poly.pdbx_seq_one_letter_code
_entity_poly.pdbx_strand_id
1 'polypeptide(L)'
;MFKKKRGIRLSYYKQGLVYFLCANFHSLPKSYRDLICKLCVDVGGADSDALFALLTKPEFSVSGISIKFYVSEKKLYNLREKFYLEFWERIFK
;
A
#
# COMPACT_ATOMS: atom_id res chain seq x y z
N MET A 1 -0.02 -11.27 -13.20
CA MET A 1 1.42 -11.04 -12.96
C MET A 1 1.63 -9.64 -12.39
N PHE A 2 2.43 -9.49 -11.34
CA PHE A 2 2.76 -8.17 -10.77
C PHE A 2 3.54 -7.32 -11.79
N LYS A 3 3.24 -6.00 -11.84
CA LYS A 3 3.94 -5.04 -12.69
C LYS A 3 4.64 -4.01 -11.82
N LYS A 4 5.95 -3.85 -12.00
CA LYS A 4 6.73 -2.81 -11.31
C LYS A 4 6.19 -1.43 -11.66
N LYS A 5 6.00 -0.62 -10.64
CA LYS A 5 5.58 0.78 -10.76
C LYS A 5 6.84 1.65 -10.88
N ARG A 6 6.91 2.45 -11.96
CA ARG A 6 8.08 3.30 -12.25
C ARG A 6 8.26 4.40 -11.22
N GLY A 7 7.17 4.99 -10.74
CA GLY A 7 7.17 6.02 -9.70
C GLY A 7 7.31 5.49 -8.27
N ILE A 8 7.96 4.34 -8.06
CA ILE A 8 8.32 3.89 -6.71
C ILE A 8 9.81 3.56 -6.74
N ARG A 9 10.60 4.23 -5.89
CA ARG A 9 12.06 4.12 -5.83
C ARG A 9 12.54 2.83 -5.14
N LEU A 10 11.96 1.70 -5.52
CA LEU A 10 12.34 0.36 -5.10
C LEU A 10 12.52 -0.55 -6.32
N SER A 11 13.36 -1.57 -6.18
CA SER A 11 13.56 -2.58 -7.24
C SER A 11 12.31 -3.41 -7.47
N TYR A 12 12.23 -4.12 -8.61
CA TYR A 12 11.09 -4.98 -8.95
C TYR A 12 10.75 -5.95 -7.81
N TYR A 13 11.75 -6.67 -7.31
CA TYR A 13 11.56 -7.67 -6.26
C TYR A 13 11.10 -7.07 -4.94
N LYS A 14 11.65 -5.91 -4.56
CA LYS A 14 11.22 -5.20 -3.34
C LYS A 14 9.77 -4.76 -3.42
N GLN A 15 9.37 -4.14 -4.54
CA GLN A 15 7.97 -3.76 -4.74
C GLN A 15 7.05 -4.98 -4.77
N GLY A 16 7.48 -6.07 -5.41
CA GLY A 16 6.72 -7.32 -5.47
C GLY A 16 6.47 -7.90 -4.09
N LEU A 17 7.49 -7.97 -3.22
CA LEU A 17 7.35 -8.46 -1.85
C LEU A 17 6.29 -7.67 -1.08
N VAL A 18 6.40 -6.34 -1.05
CA VAL A 18 5.44 -5.47 -0.34
C VAL A 18 4.03 -5.65 -0.91
N TYR A 19 3.89 -5.70 -2.23
CA TYR A 19 2.60 -5.91 -2.91
C TYR A 19 1.96 -7.23 -2.48
N PHE A 20 2.71 -8.34 -2.54
CA PHE A 20 2.16 -9.66 -2.23
C PHE A 20 1.85 -9.82 -0.74
N LEU A 21 2.62 -9.20 0.15
CA LEU A 21 2.27 -9.15 1.57
C LEU A 21 0.93 -8.43 1.79
N CYS A 22 0.75 -7.25 1.18
CA CYS A 22 -0.50 -6.50 1.33
C CYS A 22 -1.70 -7.23 0.70
N ALA A 23 -1.53 -7.82 -0.48
CA ALA A 23 -2.59 -8.59 -1.14
C ALA A 23 -3.02 -9.83 -0.32
N ASN A 24 -2.11 -10.40 0.47
CA ASN A 24 -2.39 -11.53 1.37
C ASN A 24 -2.68 -11.09 2.81
N PHE A 25 -3.00 -9.82 3.05
CA PHE A 25 -3.15 -9.23 4.39
C PHE A 25 -3.94 -10.11 5.36
N HIS A 26 -5.09 -10.65 4.93
CA HIS A 26 -5.96 -11.46 5.80
C HIS A 26 -5.33 -12.79 6.26
N SER A 27 -4.39 -13.32 5.50
CA SER A 27 -3.68 -14.57 5.80
C SER A 27 -2.39 -14.35 6.60
N LEU A 28 -1.97 -13.09 6.79
CA LEU A 28 -0.74 -12.78 7.52
C LEU A 28 -0.91 -12.95 9.03
N PRO A 29 0.20 -13.28 9.74
CA PRO A 29 0.22 -13.23 11.20
C PRO A 29 -0.22 -11.85 11.72
N LYS A 30 -0.81 -11.84 12.92
CA LYS A 30 -1.35 -10.61 13.53
C LYS A 30 -0.31 -9.48 13.59
N SER A 31 0.93 -9.78 13.94
CA SER A 31 2.01 -8.79 14.00
C SER A 31 2.23 -8.04 12.69
N TYR A 32 2.19 -8.75 11.55
CA TYR A 32 2.32 -8.14 10.23
C TYR A 32 1.07 -7.35 9.83
N ARG A 33 -0.11 -7.84 10.19
CA ARG A 33 -1.37 -7.10 9.97
C ARG A 33 -1.38 -5.78 10.74
N ASP A 34 -1.05 -5.82 12.02
CA ASP A 34 -0.97 -4.65 12.89
C ASP A 34 0.06 -3.64 12.36
N LEU A 35 1.20 -4.12 11.86
CA LEU A 35 2.20 -3.27 11.23
C LEU A 35 1.68 -2.58 9.96
N ILE A 36 1.03 -3.32 9.05
CA ILE A 36 0.46 -2.76 7.82
C ILE A 36 -0.62 -1.71 8.16
N CYS A 37 -1.51 -2.02 9.12
CA CYS A 37 -2.53 -1.09 9.58
C CYS A 37 -1.91 0.18 10.16
N LYS A 38 -0.95 0.04 11.08
CA LYS A 38 -0.23 1.19 11.67
C LYS A 38 0.44 2.04 10.60
N LEU A 39 1.10 1.40 9.64
CA LEU A 39 1.77 2.12 8.55
C LEU A 39 0.78 2.85 7.63
N CYS A 40 -0.40 2.28 7.38
CA CYS A 40 -1.46 2.96 6.63
C CYS A 40 -1.95 4.21 7.39
N VAL A 41 -2.06 4.15 8.71
CA VAL A 41 -2.41 5.31 9.55
C VAL A 41 -1.31 6.37 9.49
N ASP A 42 -0.05 5.98 9.72
CA ASP A 42 1.09 6.91 9.75
C ASP A 42 1.31 7.62 8.40
N VAL A 43 1.13 6.89 7.29
CA VAL A 43 1.35 7.40 5.94
C VAL A 43 0.12 8.12 5.39
N GLY A 44 -1.06 7.53 5.58
CA GLY A 44 -2.32 7.98 5.00
C GLY A 44 -3.02 9.08 5.78
N GLY A 45 -2.81 9.17 7.10
CA GLY A 45 -3.54 10.09 7.96
C GLY A 45 -5.05 9.95 7.75
N ALA A 46 -5.72 11.04 7.37
CA ALA A 46 -7.15 11.04 7.06
C ALA A 46 -7.56 10.10 5.91
N ASP A 47 -6.63 9.73 5.02
CA ASP A 47 -6.89 8.82 3.89
C ASP A 47 -6.42 7.39 4.18
N SER A 48 -6.19 7.02 5.45
CA SER A 48 -5.66 5.70 5.83
C SER A 48 -6.50 4.55 5.28
N ASP A 49 -7.83 4.69 5.28
CA ASP A 49 -8.74 3.65 4.81
C ASP A 49 -8.69 3.48 3.28
N ALA A 50 -8.55 4.60 2.56
CA ALA A 50 -8.40 4.59 1.11
C ALA A 50 -7.06 3.94 0.70
N LEU A 51 -5.98 4.26 1.42
CA LEU A 51 -4.67 3.64 1.26
C LEU A 51 -4.71 2.15 1.58
N PHE A 52 -5.35 1.77 2.68
CA PHE A 52 -5.49 0.36 3.08
C PHE A 52 -6.25 -0.43 2.02
N ALA A 53 -7.37 0.09 1.51
CA ALA A 53 -8.12 -0.53 0.41
C ALA A 53 -7.26 -0.68 -0.85
N LEU A 54 -6.49 0.36 -1.21
CA LEU A 54 -5.59 0.34 -2.37
C LEU A 54 -4.51 -0.74 -2.30
N LEU A 55 -4.04 -1.07 -1.09
CA LEU A 55 -2.96 -2.03 -0.88
C LEU A 55 -3.48 -3.46 -0.73
N THR A 56 -4.65 -3.65 -0.14
CA THR A 56 -5.16 -4.97 0.27
C THR A 56 -6.27 -5.53 -0.61
N LYS A 57 -6.83 -4.73 -1.53
CA LYS A 57 -7.90 -5.13 -2.47
C LYS A 57 -7.39 -5.00 -3.91
N PRO A 58 -6.53 -5.92 -4.38
CA PRO A 58 -5.94 -5.86 -5.74
C PRO A 58 -6.98 -5.89 -6.87
N GLU A 59 -8.19 -6.35 -6.60
CA GLU A 59 -9.34 -6.35 -7.51
C GLU A 59 -9.94 -4.96 -7.74
N PHE A 60 -9.70 -3.99 -6.85
CA PHE A 60 -10.22 -2.64 -7.00
C PHE A 60 -9.30 -1.78 -7.85
N SER A 61 -9.89 -1.07 -8.81
CA SER A 61 -9.17 -0.06 -9.58
C SER A 61 -8.91 1.18 -8.73
N VAL A 62 -7.82 1.90 -9.05
CA VAL A 62 -7.48 3.15 -8.35
C VAL A 62 -8.59 4.20 -8.51
N SER A 63 -9.20 4.28 -9.70
CA SER A 63 -10.35 5.14 -9.96
C SER A 63 -11.55 4.76 -9.11
N GLY A 64 -11.84 3.47 -8.94
CA GLY A 64 -12.94 3.00 -8.08
C GLY A 64 -12.72 3.37 -6.61
N ILE A 65 -11.49 3.24 -6.10
CA ILE A 65 -11.14 3.67 -4.75
C ILE A 65 -11.22 5.20 -4.63
N SER A 66 -10.72 5.93 -5.62
CA SER A 66 -10.77 7.39 -5.67
C SER A 66 -12.20 7.91 -5.52
N ILE A 67 -13.14 7.33 -6.26
CA ILE A 67 -14.56 7.70 -6.20
C ILE A 67 -15.15 7.32 -4.84
N LYS A 68 -14.90 6.09 -4.37
CA LYS A 68 -15.49 5.57 -3.13
C LYS A 68 -15.06 6.36 -1.88
N PHE A 69 -13.80 6.80 -1.84
CA PHE A 69 -13.23 7.47 -0.67
C PHE A 69 -13.08 8.99 -0.85
N TYR A 70 -13.52 9.55 -1.98
CA TYR A 70 -13.37 10.97 -2.30
C TYR A 70 -11.91 11.46 -2.24
N VAL A 71 -10.97 10.62 -2.66
CA VAL A 71 -9.52 10.92 -2.68
C VAL A 71 -9.03 10.96 -4.12
N SER A 72 -8.28 11.99 -4.52
CA SER A 72 -7.73 12.03 -5.89
C SER A 72 -6.76 10.86 -6.17
N GLU A 73 -6.80 10.34 -7.40
CA GLU A 73 -5.87 9.27 -7.81
C GLU A 73 -4.40 9.65 -7.64
N LYS A 74 -4.04 10.90 -7.92
CA LYS A 74 -2.67 11.42 -7.72
C LYS A 74 -2.23 11.27 -6.26
N LYS A 75 -3.11 11.60 -5.31
CA LYS A 75 -2.83 11.43 -3.88
C LYS A 75 -2.67 9.95 -3.52
N LEU A 76 -3.54 9.08 -4.03
CA LEU A 76 -3.43 7.62 -3.85
C LEU A 76 -2.09 7.06 -4.39
N TYR A 77 -1.63 7.54 -5.54
CA TYR A 77 -0.33 7.14 -6.08
C TYR A 77 0.84 7.57 -5.20
N ASN A 78 0.82 8.81 -4.70
CA ASN A 78 1.85 9.33 -3.80
C ASN A 78 1.85 8.60 -2.45
N LEU A 79 0.67 8.35 -1.87
CA LEU A 79 0.52 7.60 -0.61
C LEU A 79 1.05 6.17 -0.75
N ARG A 80 0.75 5.51 -1.87
CA ARG A 80 1.30 4.17 -2.15
C ARG A 80 2.82 4.19 -2.28
N GLU A 81 3.40 5.16 -3.00
CA GLU A 81 4.86 5.29 -3.07
C GLU A 81 5.46 5.46 -1.68
N LYS A 82 4.93 6.38 -0.87
CA LYS A 82 5.40 6.64 0.50
C LYS A 82 5.27 5.39 1.39
N PHE A 83 4.15 4.68 1.31
CA PHE A 83 3.94 3.43 2.04
C PHE A 83 5.02 2.40 1.69
N TYR A 84 5.30 2.20 0.40
CA TYR A 84 6.29 1.21 -0.04
C TYR A 84 7.69 1.54 0.49
N LEU A 85 8.07 2.82 0.46
CA LEU A 85 9.37 3.27 0.98
C LEU A 85 9.44 3.08 2.50
N GLU A 86 8.45 3.57 3.24
CA GLU A 86 8.41 3.43 4.71
C GLU A 86 8.35 1.98 5.17
N PHE A 87 7.60 1.12 4.48
CA PHE A 87 7.55 -0.32 4.77
C PHE A 87 8.93 -0.94 4.65
N TRP A 88 9.68 -0.57 3.61
CA TRP A 88 11.02 -1.07 3.41
C TRP A 88 11.99 -0.61 4.50
N GLU A 89 11.96 0.69 4.83
CA GLU A 89 12.85 1.29 5.83
C GLU A 89 12.57 0.80 7.26
N ARG A 90 11.32 0.49 7.63
CA ARG A 90 10.99 0.08 9.01
C ARG A 90 11.14 -1.41 9.30
N ILE A 91 11.15 -2.25 8.26
CA ILE A 91 11.14 -3.71 8.42
C ILE A 91 12.48 -4.33 8.03
N PHE A 92 13.13 -3.78 7.00
CA PHE A 92 14.32 -4.40 6.40
C PHE A 92 15.60 -3.58 6.58
N LYS A 93 15.52 -2.45 7.28
CA LYS A 93 16.66 -1.66 7.74
C LYS A 93 16.52 -1.40 9.23
#